data_AF-A0A100XXG8-F1
#
_entry.id   AF-A0A100XXG8-F1
#
_cell.length_a   1.000
_cell.length_b   1.000
_cell.length_c   1.000
_cell.angle_alpha   90.00
_cell.angle_beta   90.00
_cell.angle_gamma   90.00
#
_symmetry.space_group_name_H-M   'P 1'
#
loop_
_entity.id
_entity.type
_entity.pdbx_description
1 polymer ?
#
loop_
_entity_poly.entity_id
_entity_poly.type
_entity_poly.pdbx_seq_one_letter_code
_entity_poly.pdbx_strand_id
1 'polypeptide(L)'
;MAIVDVRILVEGASDVEVVSKALQGLALGSEYNITISAIIPTTNVEIAKSAAAGADLLIIATDADRVGRDLAERLYSELNEMVGHVERMKLPLGHDLEHVDVELVRKELKNTLVRAGLKTLQLLPGYVELRKQLLDVKGQYDLLAQEYENLEKEHGELQEKYEELHAEYVRVRNENEGLRELLEKKSRPRRIDDAWKSLFPAEPVPDEGVIALAVKKLGLAGKVIVGQGYIFAEEKELVEELLKTVYLSLSIKEELPKPPKPPVEEPPKTLEPKRSEPEVVENAEVKPEDIEGLLKGL
;
A
#
# COMPACT_ATOMS: atom_id res chain seq x y z
N MET A 1 -3.73 -23.07 -44.31
CA MET A 1 -3.81 -24.30 -43.47
C MET A 1 -2.40 -24.63 -43.03
N ALA A 2 -2.23 -25.30 -41.89
CA ALA A 2 -0.94 -25.95 -41.60
C ALA A 2 -0.77 -27.15 -42.54
N ILE A 3 0.47 -27.44 -42.92
CA ILE A 3 0.89 -28.61 -43.69
C ILE A 3 1.81 -29.39 -42.76
N VAL A 4 1.60 -30.70 -42.64
CA VAL A 4 2.37 -31.54 -41.72
C VAL A 4 3.73 -31.85 -42.35
N ASP A 5 4.82 -31.51 -41.65
CA ASP A 5 6.18 -31.85 -42.06
C ASP A 5 6.56 -33.26 -41.61
N VAL A 6 6.75 -34.14 -42.60
CA VAL A 6 7.20 -35.52 -42.40
C VAL A 6 8.65 -35.65 -42.87
N ARG A 7 9.49 -36.29 -42.06
CA ARG A 7 10.84 -36.71 -42.47
C ARG A 7 10.95 -38.22 -42.36
N ILE A 8 11.73 -38.83 -43.24
CA ILE A 8 11.98 -40.28 -43.23
C ILE A 8 13.47 -40.51 -42.99
N LEU A 9 13.82 -41.31 -42.00
CA LEU A 9 15.19 -41.75 -41.74
C LEU A 9 15.37 -43.16 -42.29
N VAL A 10 16.42 -43.35 -43.10
CA VAL A 10 16.84 -44.64 -43.68
C VAL A 10 18.31 -44.91 -43.37
N GLU A 11 18.77 -46.15 -43.55
CA GLU A 11 20.13 -46.54 -43.16
C GLU A 11 21.17 -46.18 -44.24
N GLY A 12 20.84 -46.42 -45.51
CA GLY A 12 21.73 -46.24 -46.66
C GLY A 12 21.16 -45.36 -47.78
N ALA A 13 21.99 -45.09 -48.79
CA ALA A 13 21.61 -44.30 -49.97
C ALA A 13 20.66 -45.06 -50.91
N SER A 14 20.74 -46.39 -50.96
CA SER A 14 19.85 -47.25 -51.76
C SER A 14 18.39 -47.12 -51.33
N ASP A 15 18.16 -47.13 -50.01
CA ASP A 15 16.84 -46.98 -49.39
C ASP A 15 16.15 -45.68 -49.81
N VAL A 16 16.92 -44.60 -49.97
CA VAL A 16 16.42 -43.30 -50.44
C VAL A 16 15.80 -43.43 -51.82
N GLU A 17 16.38 -44.22 -52.72
CA GLU A 17 15.83 -44.45 -54.05
C GLU A 17 14.54 -45.28 -54.01
N VAL A 18 14.50 -46.35 -53.20
CA VAL A 18 13.31 -47.19 -53.05
C VAL A 18 12.15 -46.41 -52.41
N VAL A 19 12.42 -45.70 -51.31
CA VAL A 19 11.44 -44.84 -50.64
C VAL A 19 10.98 -43.71 -51.57
N SER A 20 11.88 -43.03 -52.28
CA SER A 20 11.50 -41.98 -53.24
C SER A 20 10.57 -42.49 -54.35
N LYS A 21 10.85 -43.67 -54.93
CA LYS A 21 9.95 -44.34 -55.91
C LYS A 21 8.60 -44.73 -55.29
N ALA A 22 8.59 -45.17 -54.02
CA ALA A 22 7.35 -45.45 -53.31
C ALA A 22 6.51 -44.17 -53.12
N LEU A 23 7.14 -43.05 -52.73
CA LEU A 23 6.51 -41.75 -52.51
C LEU A 23 5.97 -41.07 -53.76
N GLN A 24 6.64 -41.20 -54.92
CA GLN A 24 6.19 -40.58 -56.18
C GLN A 24 4.78 -41.04 -56.62
N GLY A 25 4.32 -42.22 -56.14
CA GLY A 25 2.96 -42.72 -56.35
C GLY A 25 1.99 -42.42 -55.19
N LEU A 26 2.27 -41.42 -54.34
CA LEU A 26 1.43 -41.02 -53.22
C LEU A 26 1.08 -39.52 -53.30
N ALA A 27 -0.22 -39.21 -53.44
CA ALA A 27 -0.72 -37.85 -53.54
C ALA A 27 -0.84 -37.13 -52.17
N LEU A 28 0.18 -37.27 -51.31
CA LEU A 28 0.14 -36.87 -49.89
C LEU A 28 -0.19 -35.39 -49.66
N GLY A 29 0.34 -34.50 -50.50
CA GLY A 29 0.10 -33.06 -50.39
C GLY A 29 -1.36 -32.69 -50.66
N SER A 30 -2.00 -33.30 -51.66
CA SER A 30 -3.37 -32.98 -52.07
C SER A 30 -4.46 -33.78 -51.34
N GLU A 31 -4.19 -35.04 -50.98
CA GLU A 31 -5.15 -35.90 -50.28
C GLU A 31 -5.12 -35.68 -48.75
N TYR A 32 -3.95 -35.38 -48.18
CA TYR A 32 -3.74 -35.41 -46.72
C TYR A 32 -3.09 -34.15 -46.12
N ASN A 33 -2.72 -33.15 -46.94
CA ASN A 33 -1.94 -31.96 -46.51
C ASN A 33 -0.62 -32.34 -45.81
N ILE A 34 0.02 -33.42 -46.27
CA ILE A 34 1.30 -33.92 -45.80
C ILE A 34 2.38 -33.57 -46.81
N THR A 35 3.49 -32.98 -46.37
CA THR A 35 4.70 -32.80 -47.16
C THR A 35 5.84 -33.61 -46.55
N ILE A 36 6.61 -34.30 -47.38
CA ILE A 36 7.84 -34.95 -46.97
C ILE A 36 9.00 -34.04 -47.34
N SER A 37 9.61 -33.37 -46.37
CA SER A 37 10.69 -32.40 -46.61
C SER A 37 12.05 -33.06 -46.82
N ALA A 38 12.29 -34.21 -46.19
CA ALA A 38 13.58 -34.90 -46.24
C ALA A 38 13.44 -36.42 -46.16
N ILE A 39 14.32 -37.12 -46.90
CA ILE A 39 14.74 -38.48 -46.62
C ILE A 39 16.20 -38.39 -46.16
N ILE A 40 16.51 -38.97 -45.00
CA ILE A 40 17.77 -38.78 -44.26
C ILE A 40 18.50 -40.13 -44.20
N PRO A 41 19.48 -40.39 -45.09
CA PRO A 41 20.30 -41.60 -45.04
C PRO A 41 21.37 -41.46 -43.94
N THR A 42 21.10 -41.99 -42.75
CA THR A 42 22.10 -42.03 -41.68
C THR A 42 21.83 -43.10 -40.63
N THR A 43 22.90 -43.79 -40.24
CA THR A 43 22.94 -44.68 -39.06
C THR A 43 23.50 -43.97 -37.82
N ASN A 44 23.95 -42.70 -37.94
CA ASN A 44 24.47 -41.93 -36.81
C ASN A 44 23.35 -41.12 -36.12
N VAL A 45 23.12 -41.42 -34.85
CA VAL A 45 22.12 -40.76 -33.99
C VAL A 45 22.33 -39.24 -33.90
N GLU A 46 23.56 -38.73 -33.85
CA GLU A 46 23.80 -37.28 -33.74
C GLU A 46 23.37 -36.53 -35.01
N ILE A 47 23.65 -37.11 -36.19
CA ILE A 47 23.22 -36.57 -37.47
C ILE A 47 21.69 -36.66 -37.60
N ALA A 48 21.11 -37.78 -37.16
CA ALA A 48 19.66 -37.95 -37.09
C ALA A 48 18.99 -36.89 -36.20
N LYS A 49 19.56 -36.60 -35.02
CA LYS A 49 19.08 -35.55 -34.11
C LYS A 49 19.04 -34.19 -34.81
N SER A 50 20.15 -33.78 -35.43
CA SER A 50 20.23 -32.48 -36.12
C SER A 50 19.31 -32.38 -37.34
N ALA A 51 19.11 -33.48 -38.09
CA ALA A 51 18.32 -33.49 -39.32
C ALA A 51 16.81 -33.70 -39.10
N ALA A 52 16.42 -34.41 -38.03
CA ALA A 52 15.01 -34.64 -37.68
C ALA A 52 14.39 -33.52 -36.83
N ALA A 53 15.20 -32.68 -36.18
CA ALA A 53 14.74 -31.61 -35.29
C ALA A 53 13.69 -30.71 -35.96
N GLY A 54 12.57 -30.50 -35.26
CA GLY A 54 11.47 -29.65 -35.72
C GLY A 54 10.65 -30.21 -36.89
N ALA A 55 10.67 -31.53 -37.12
CA ALA A 55 9.63 -32.20 -37.91
C ALA A 55 8.40 -32.48 -37.04
N ASP A 56 7.20 -32.48 -37.65
CA ASP A 56 5.97 -32.90 -36.95
C ASP A 56 5.96 -34.43 -36.77
N LEU A 57 6.47 -35.17 -37.75
CA LEU A 57 6.53 -36.63 -37.75
C LEU A 57 7.85 -37.14 -38.35
N LEU A 58 8.56 -37.98 -37.61
CA LEU A 58 9.68 -38.78 -38.13
C LEU A 58 9.22 -40.22 -38.37
N ILE A 59 9.43 -40.71 -39.59
CA ILE A 59 9.30 -42.13 -39.93
C ILE A 59 10.68 -42.78 -39.88
N ILE A 60 10.83 -43.83 -39.07
CA ILE A 60 12.04 -44.67 -39.07
C ILE A 60 11.80 -45.85 -40.04
N ALA A 61 12.56 -45.84 -41.14
CA ALA A 61 12.56 -46.83 -42.22
C ALA A 61 13.93 -47.54 -42.26
N THR A 62 14.18 -48.31 -41.21
CA THR A 62 15.27 -49.28 -41.02
C THR A 62 14.83 -50.68 -41.43
N ASP A 63 15.76 -51.58 -41.69
CA ASP A 63 15.45 -52.96 -42.07
C ASP A 63 14.70 -53.76 -40.99
N ALA A 64 14.08 -54.87 -41.42
CA ALA A 64 13.35 -55.79 -40.52
C ALA A 64 14.27 -56.65 -39.65
N ASP A 65 15.59 -56.59 -39.90
CA ASP A 65 16.60 -57.45 -39.29
C ASP A 65 17.00 -57.00 -37.87
N ARG A 66 17.84 -57.79 -37.18
CA ARG A 66 18.16 -57.47 -35.77
C ARG A 66 18.92 -56.15 -35.65
N VAL A 67 19.88 -55.88 -36.54
CA VAL A 67 20.69 -54.65 -36.49
C VAL A 67 19.82 -53.41 -36.75
N GLY A 68 18.99 -53.44 -37.80
CA GLY A 68 18.01 -52.37 -38.06
C GLY A 68 16.99 -52.19 -36.94
N ARG A 69 16.61 -53.26 -36.22
CA ARG A 69 15.82 -53.15 -34.97
C ARG A 69 16.57 -52.45 -33.84
N ASP A 70 17.76 -52.91 -33.52
CA ASP A 70 18.59 -52.34 -32.44
C ASP A 70 18.92 -50.86 -32.71
N LEU A 71 19.08 -50.48 -33.99
CA LEU A 71 19.25 -49.10 -34.44
C LEU A 71 17.96 -48.28 -34.30
N ALA A 72 16.83 -48.80 -34.79
CA ALA A 72 15.54 -48.11 -34.72
C ALA A 72 15.08 -47.84 -33.28
N GLU A 73 15.34 -48.75 -32.34
CA GLU A 73 15.00 -48.55 -30.93
C GLU A 73 15.83 -47.44 -30.28
N ARG A 74 17.13 -47.35 -30.60
CA ARG A 74 18.01 -46.24 -30.16
C ARG A 74 17.59 -44.91 -30.75
N LEU A 75 17.29 -44.88 -32.05
CA LEU A 75 16.79 -43.68 -32.73
C LEU A 75 15.44 -43.25 -32.15
N TYR A 76 14.55 -44.19 -31.83
CA TYR A 76 13.27 -43.89 -31.18
C TYR A 76 13.49 -43.24 -29.81
N SER A 77 14.28 -43.84 -28.91
CA SER A 77 14.51 -43.29 -27.57
C SER A 77 15.18 -41.91 -27.58
N GLU A 78 16.04 -41.65 -28.56
CA GLU A 78 16.84 -40.42 -28.65
C GLU A 78 16.17 -39.29 -29.45
N LEU A 79 15.06 -39.56 -30.15
CA LEU A 79 14.37 -38.59 -31.02
C LEU A 79 12.92 -38.31 -30.58
N ASN A 80 12.30 -39.18 -29.79
CA ASN A 80 10.91 -39.04 -29.31
C ASN A 80 10.67 -37.76 -28.47
N GLU A 81 11.71 -37.12 -27.92
CA GLU A 81 11.61 -35.84 -27.18
C GLU A 81 11.80 -34.59 -28.06
N MET A 82 12.26 -34.73 -29.32
CA MET A 82 12.64 -33.61 -30.19
C MET A 82 11.87 -33.53 -31.52
N VAL A 83 10.92 -34.45 -31.72
CA VAL A 83 10.04 -34.57 -32.90
C VAL A 83 8.60 -34.74 -32.40
N GLY A 84 7.61 -34.15 -33.08
CA GLY A 84 6.21 -34.19 -32.63
C GLY A 84 5.63 -35.60 -32.46
N HIS A 85 6.02 -36.54 -33.32
CA HIS A 85 5.79 -37.98 -33.17
C HIS A 85 6.88 -38.78 -33.89
N VAL A 86 7.20 -39.98 -33.40
CA VAL A 86 8.11 -40.93 -34.08
C VAL A 86 7.39 -42.26 -34.33
N GLU A 87 7.37 -42.75 -35.57
CA GLU A 87 6.77 -44.03 -35.93
C GLU A 87 7.72 -44.86 -36.80
N ARG A 88 7.85 -46.16 -36.53
CA ARG A 88 8.63 -47.08 -37.38
C ARG A 88 7.74 -47.77 -38.42
N MET A 89 8.28 -47.97 -39.62
CA MET A 89 7.70 -48.89 -40.61
C MET A 89 7.78 -50.35 -40.13
N LYS A 90 6.77 -51.16 -40.48
CA LYS A 90 6.70 -52.60 -40.15
C LYS A 90 6.83 -53.44 -41.41
N LEU A 91 8.06 -53.56 -41.90
CA LEU A 91 8.41 -54.44 -43.01
C LEU A 91 8.31 -55.93 -42.59
N PRO A 92 8.04 -56.85 -43.53
CA PRO A 92 8.06 -58.29 -43.25
C PRO A 92 9.46 -58.76 -42.84
N LEU A 93 9.53 -59.77 -41.98
CA LEU A 93 10.78 -60.32 -41.46
C LEU A 93 11.68 -60.87 -42.59
N GLY A 94 12.99 -60.67 -42.48
CA GLY A 94 13.98 -61.17 -43.45
C GLY A 94 13.86 -60.54 -44.84
N HIS A 95 13.43 -59.28 -44.90
CA HIS A 95 13.43 -58.47 -46.12
C HIS A 95 14.14 -57.14 -45.84
N ASP A 96 15.13 -56.82 -46.67
CA ASP A 96 15.83 -55.53 -46.67
C ASP A 96 15.10 -54.53 -47.56
N LEU A 97 15.19 -53.23 -47.27
CA LEU A 97 14.55 -52.17 -48.07
C LEU A 97 14.95 -52.20 -49.55
N GLU A 98 16.18 -52.59 -49.87
CA GLU A 98 16.67 -52.77 -51.25
C GLU A 98 15.92 -53.87 -52.04
N HIS A 99 15.38 -54.87 -51.36
CA HIS A 99 14.84 -56.10 -51.96
C HIS A 99 13.30 -56.21 -51.91
N VAL A 100 12.60 -55.22 -51.37
CA VAL A 100 11.13 -55.21 -51.26
C VAL A 100 10.46 -54.54 -52.46
N ASP A 101 9.36 -55.12 -52.96
CA ASP A 101 8.49 -54.49 -53.96
C ASP A 101 8.07 -53.07 -53.55
N VAL A 102 8.29 -52.10 -54.44
CA VAL A 102 7.98 -50.68 -54.21
C VAL A 102 6.52 -50.45 -53.81
N GLU A 103 5.59 -51.32 -54.26
CA GLU A 103 4.18 -51.27 -53.85
C GLU A 103 3.96 -51.67 -52.38
N LEU A 104 4.75 -52.62 -51.85
CA LEU A 104 4.67 -53.01 -50.44
C LEU A 104 5.29 -51.94 -49.54
N VAL A 105 6.41 -51.33 -49.95
CA VAL A 105 6.98 -50.14 -49.28
C VAL A 105 5.96 -49.00 -49.27
N ARG A 106 5.31 -48.71 -50.41
CA ARG A 106 4.25 -47.70 -50.52
C ARG A 106 3.05 -47.99 -49.62
N LYS A 107 2.62 -49.26 -49.54
CA LYS A 107 1.53 -49.69 -48.65
C LYS A 107 1.88 -49.50 -47.18
N GLU A 108 3.09 -49.89 -46.77
CA GLU A 108 3.50 -49.74 -45.37
C GLU A 108 3.82 -48.29 -44.99
N LEU A 109 4.29 -47.44 -45.92
CA LEU A 109 4.35 -45.99 -45.71
C LEU A 109 2.95 -45.40 -45.44
N LYS A 110 1.94 -45.75 -46.26
CA LYS A 110 0.54 -45.38 -46.00
C LYS A 110 0.05 -45.88 -44.63
N ASN A 111 0.31 -47.14 -44.27
CA ASN A 111 -0.05 -47.68 -42.95
C ASN A 111 0.64 -46.93 -41.81
N THR A 112 1.91 -46.57 -41.97
CA THR A 112 2.74 -45.89 -40.96
C THR A 112 2.25 -44.48 -40.70
N LEU A 113 1.93 -43.72 -41.76
CA LEU A 113 1.29 -42.41 -41.66
C LEU A 113 -0.07 -42.48 -40.94
N VAL A 114 -0.90 -43.49 -41.26
CA VAL A 114 -2.19 -43.71 -40.59
C VAL A 114 -2.00 -44.09 -39.12
N ARG A 115 -1.03 -44.94 -38.77
CA ARG A 115 -0.71 -45.26 -37.37
C ARG A 115 -0.27 -44.03 -36.58
N ALA A 116 0.63 -43.22 -37.15
CA ALA A 116 1.09 -41.99 -36.53
C ALA A 116 -0.09 -41.03 -36.28
N GLY A 117 -0.87 -40.71 -37.32
CA GLY A 117 -2.03 -39.82 -37.19
C GLY A 117 -3.07 -40.31 -36.17
N LEU A 118 -3.35 -41.62 -36.12
CA LEU A 118 -4.25 -42.19 -35.10
C LEU A 118 -3.69 -42.10 -33.68
N LYS A 119 -2.37 -42.27 -33.48
CA LYS A 119 -1.72 -42.04 -32.17
C LYS A 119 -1.78 -40.57 -31.78
N THR A 120 -1.45 -39.64 -32.67
CA THR A 120 -1.52 -38.20 -32.40
C THR A 120 -2.94 -37.76 -32.03
N LEU A 121 -3.98 -38.33 -32.68
CA LEU A 121 -5.38 -38.09 -32.33
C LEU A 121 -5.76 -38.57 -30.92
N GLN A 122 -5.07 -39.56 -30.34
CA GLN A 122 -5.30 -39.99 -28.95
C GLN A 122 -4.80 -38.97 -27.92
N LEU A 123 -3.89 -38.06 -28.30
CA LEU A 123 -3.40 -36.96 -27.45
C LEU A 123 -4.33 -35.74 -27.45
N LEU A 124 -5.24 -35.64 -28.43
CA LEU A 124 -6.12 -34.50 -28.63
C LEU A 124 -6.99 -34.14 -27.39
N PRO A 125 -7.55 -35.10 -26.62
CA PRO A 125 -8.29 -34.76 -25.38
C PRO A 125 -7.43 -34.01 -24.36
N GLY A 126 -6.18 -34.42 -24.15
CA GLY A 126 -5.24 -33.74 -23.25
C GLY A 126 -4.86 -32.34 -23.75
N TYR A 127 -4.73 -32.16 -25.07
CA TYR A 127 -4.51 -30.84 -25.66
C TYR A 127 -5.73 -29.91 -25.49
N VAL A 128 -6.95 -30.45 -25.59
CA VAL A 128 -8.19 -29.69 -25.32
C VAL A 128 -8.30 -29.30 -23.85
N GLU A 129 -7.92 -30.18 -22.92
CA GLU A 129 -7.88 -29.87 -21.48
C GLU A 129 -6.82 -28.81 -21.16
N LEU A 130 -5.60 -28.94 -21.67
CA LEU A 130 -4.53 -27.94 -21.52
C LEU A 130 -4.93 -26.58 -22.11
N ARG A 131 -5.60 -26.57 -23.27
CA ARG A 131 -6.17 -25.36 -23.87
C ARG A 131 -7.24 -24.72 -22.99
N LYS A 132 -8.04 -25.52 -22.29
CA LYS A 132 -9.01 -25.01 -21.31
C LYS A 132 -8.30 -24.38 -20.11
N GLN A 133 -7.31 -25.06 -19.53
CA GLN A 133 -6.50 -24.52 -18.42
C GLN A 133 -5.83 -23.19 -18.80
N LEU A 134 -5.30 -23.07 -20.01
CA LEU A 134 -4.73 -21.83 -20.54
C LEU A 134 -5.78 -20.71 -20.68
N LEU A 135 -7.01 -21.03 -21.06
CA LEU A 135 -8.12 -20.06 -21.12
C LEU A 135 -8.58 -19.64 -19.73
N ASP A 136 -8.68 -20.57 -18.79
CA ASP A 136 -9.04 -20.33 -17.39
C ASP A 136 -7.99 -19.42 -16.71
N VAL A 137 -6.69 -19.70 -16.91
CA VAL A 137 -5.56 -18.86 -16.44
C VAL A 137 -5.54 -17.49 -17.11
N LYS A 138 -5.84 -17.40 -18.42
CA LYS A 138 -5.97 -16.10 -19.07
C LYS A 138 -7.11 -15.27 -18.44
N GLY A 139 -8.26 -15.89 -18.17
CA GLY A 139 -9.37 -15.21 -17.48
C GLY A 139 -8.98 -14.66 -16.11
N GLN A 140 -8.17 -15.41 -15.35
CA GLN A 140 -7.61 -14.95 -14.07
C GLN A 140 -6.64 -13.76 -14.25
N TYR A 141 -5.80 -13.77 -15.28
CA TYR A 141 -4.90 -12.65 -15.59
C TYR A 141 -5.67 -11.39 -16.03
N ASP A 142 -6.67 -11.55 -16.91
CA ASP A 142 -7.49 -10.45 -17.41
C ASP A 142 -8.33 -9.80 -16.28
N LEU A 143 -8.70 -10.56 -15.24
CA LEU A 143 -9.32 -10.06 -14.00
C LEU A 143 -8.31 -9.36 -13.09
N LEU A 144 -7.17 -9.99 -12.80
CA LEU A 144 -6.13 -9.42 -11.93
C LEU A 144 -5.57 -8.10 -12.48
N ALA A 145 -5.52 -7.95 -13.81
CA ALA A 145 -5.16 -6.70 -14.47
C ALA A 145 -6.18 -5.57 -14.18
N GLN A 146 -7.48 -5.88 -14.14
CA GLN A 146 -8.53 -4.91 -13.78
C GLN A 146 -8.49 -4.56 -12.28
N GLU A 147 -8.23 -5.55 -11.42
CA GLU A 147 -8.02 -5.33 -9.98
C GLU A 147 -6.81 -4.40 -9.74
N TYR A 148 -5.71 -4.60 -10.48
CA TYR A 148 -4.53 -3.73 -10.42
C TYR A 148 -4.82 -2.31 -10.92
N GLU A 149 -5.49 -2.15 -12.08
CA GLU A 149 -5.85 -0.83 -12.63
C GLU A 149 -6.80 -0.04 -11.72
N ASN A 150 -7.67 -0.73 -10.97
CA ASN A 150 -8.53 -0.11 -9.97
C ASN A 150 -7.76 0.27 -8.71
N LEU A 151 -6.89 -0.61 -8.21
CA LEU A 151 -6.06 -0.34 -7.04
C LEU A 151 -5.05 0.80 -7.28
N GLU A 152 -4.53 0.95 -8.51
CA GLU A 152 -3.68 2.08 -8.90
C GLU A 152 -4.44 3.42 -8.82
N LYS A 153 -5.71 3.46 -9.25
CA LYS A 153 -6.58 4.65 -9.12
C LYS A 153 -6.91 4.96 -7.67
N GLU A 154 -7.28 3.95 -6.88
CA GLU A 154 -7.53 4.10 -5.44
C GLU A 154 -6.27 4.61 -4.71
N HIS A 155 -5.08 4.15 -5.10
CA HIS A 155 -3.82 4.63 -4.55
C HIS A 155 -3.52 6.09 -4.92
N GLY A 156 -3.74 6.47 -6.18
CA GLY A 156 -3.61 7.86 -6.64
C GLY A 156 -4.57 8.80 -5.90
N GLU A 157 -5.86 8.46 -5.84
CA GLU A 157 -6.87 9.19 -5.07
C GLU A 157 -6.50 9.32 -3.57
N LEU A 158 -5.95 8.26 -2.97
CA LEU A 158 -5.54 8.27 -1.56
C LEU A 158 -4.28 9.11 -1.34
N GLN A 159 -3.36 9.16 -2.31
CA GLN A 159 -2.19 10.02 -2.27
C GLN A 159 -2.58 11.50 -2.40
N GLU A 160 -3.47 11.86 -3.33
CA GLU A 160 -3.99 13.25 -3.43
C GLU A 160 -4.62 13.70 -2.10
N LYS A 161 -5.50 12.88 -1.51
CA LYS A 161 -6.14 13.15 -0.21
C LYS A 161 -5.12 13.25 0.94
N TYR A 162 -4.01 12.50 0.86
CA TYR A 162 -2.91 12.60 1.83
C TYR A 162 -2.12 13.91 1.67
N GLU A 163 -1.83 14.32 0.44
CA GLU A 163 -1.12 15.57 0.15
C GLU A 163 -1.94 16.80 0.52
N GLU A 164 -3.25 16.80 0.25
CA GLU A 164 -4.20 17.83 0.72
C GLU A 164 -4.20 17.94 2.26
N LEU A 165 -4.43 16.82 2.96
CA LEU A 165 -4.49 16.78 4.42
C LEU A 165 -3.14 17.15 5.07
N HIS A 166 -2.02 16.81 4.42
CA HIS A 166 -0.69 17.22 4.86
C HIS A 166 -0.49 18.74 4.70
N ALA A 167 -0.95 19.34 3.59
CA ALA A 167 -0.89 20.78 3.38
C ALA A 167 -1.76 21.56 4.38
N GLU A 168 -2.96 21.04 4.71
CA GLU A 168 -3.80 21.59 5.79
C GLU A 168 -3.12 21.48 7.16
N TYR A 169 -2.55 20.31 7.49
CA TYR A 169 -1.81 20.11 8.73
C TYR A 169 -0.64 21.09 8.87
N VAL A 170 0.15 21.30 7.80
CA VAL A 170 1.24 22.28 7.80
C VAL A 170 0.73 23.70 7.98
N ARG A 171 -0.38 24.08 7.33
CA ARG A 171 -1.00 25.40 7.53
C ARG A 171 -1.44 25.61 8.98
N VAL A 172 -2.25 24.71 9.52
CA VAL A 172 -2.78 24.79 10.90
C VAL A 172 -1.65 24.74 11.93
N ARG A 173 -0.57 23.99 11.66
CA ARG A 173 0.64 24.00 12.48
C ARG A 173 1.32 25.37 12.49
N ASN A 174 1.56 25.96 11.32
CA ASN A 174 2.20 27.28 11.19
C ASN A 174 1.35 28.38 11.85
N GLU A 175 0.02 28.31 11.71
CA GLU A 175 -0.91 29.20 12.42
C GLU A 175 -0.83 29.04 13.95
N ASN A 176 -0.74 27.81 14.45
CA ASN A 176 -0.55 27.55 15.88
C ASN A 176 0.81 28.04 16.40
N GLU A 177 1.89 27.87 15.64
CA GLU A 177 3.22 28.38 16.00
C GLU A 177 3.24 29.92 16.01
N GLY A 178 2.65 30.58 15.01
CA GLY A 178 2.48 32.04 14.99
C GLY A 178 1.57 32.58 16.12
N LEU A 179 0.48 31.89 16.46
CA LEU A 179 -0.37 32.25 17.59
C LEU A 179 0.36 32.09 18.94
N ARG A 180 1.23 31.08 19.09
CA ARG A 180 2.10 30.94 20.26
C ARG A 180 3.09 32.09 20.36
N GLU A 181 3.77 32.47 19.28
CA GLU A 181 4.64 33.65 19.27
C GLU A 181 3.89 34.92 19.69
N LEU A 182 2.67 35.13 19.20
CA LEU A 182 1.84 36.28 19.60
C LEU A 182 1.40 36.23 21.07
N LEU A 183 1.23 35.04 21.65
CA LEU A 183 0.91 34.83 23.06
C LEU A 183 2.13 35.03 23.99
N GLU A 184 3.35 34.80 23.47
CA GLU A 184 4.60 35.04 24.21
C GLU A 184 5.07 36.50 24.11
N LYS A 185 4.88 37.14 22.96
CA LYS A 185 5.16 38.57 22.75
C LYS A 185 4.21 39.48 23.54
N LYS A 186 2.99 39.02 23.82
CA LYS A 186 2.07 39.72 24.73
C LYS A 186 2.46 39.48 26.19
N SER A 187 2.89 40.54 26.85
CA SER A 187 3.11 40.57 28.30
C SER A 187 1.88 40.00 29.05
N ARG A 188 2.11 39.16 30.06
CA ARG A 188 1.02 38.56 30.86
C ARG A 188 0.80 39.40 32.13
N PRO A 189 -0.46 39.69 32.52
CA PRO A 189 -0.75 40.29 33.82
C PRO A 189 -0.11 39.50 34.96
N ARG A 190 0.58 40.20 35.86
CA ARG A 190 1.19 39.62 37.08
C ARG A 190 0.32 39.96 38.27
N ARG A 191 0.22 39.05 39.25
CA ARG A 191 -0.39 39.38 40.55
C ARG A 191 0.47 40.43 41.27
N ILE A 192 -0.17 41.36 41.95
CA ILE A 192 0.49 42.39 42.77
C ILE A 192 1.30 41.70 43.88
N ASP A 193 0.73 40.69 44.53
CA ASP A 193 1.38 39.91 45.60
C ASP A 193 2.74 39.36 45.18
N ASP A 194 2.78 38.72 44.01
CA ASP A 194 3.95 37.97 43.54
C ASP A 194 5.01 38.91 42.94
N ALA A 195 4.56 39.96 42.24
CA ALA A 195 5.45 41.01 41.74
C ALA A 195 6.09 41.82 42.87
N TRP A 196 5.34 42.14 43.93
CA TRP A 196 5.88 42.80 45.11
C TRP A 196 6.89 41.92 45.84
N LYS A 197 6.52 40.68 46.18
CA LYS A 197 7.39 39.74 46.91
C LYS A 197 8.67 39.36 46.15
N SER A 198 8.66 39.40 44.82
CA SER A 198 9.89 39.18 44.02
C SER A 198 10.91 40.31 44.11
N LEU A 199 10.48 41.54 44.47
CA LEU A 199 11.34 42.72 44.60
C LEU A 199 11.64 43.05 46.07
N PHE A 200 10.64 42.89 46.95
CA PHE A 200 10.67 43.24 48.37
C PHE A 200 10.15 42.07 49.23
N PRO A 201 10.95 41.00 49.44
CA PRO A 201 10.47 39.76 50.09
C PRO A 201 10.10 39.90 51.58
N ALA A 202 10.53 40.98 52.23
CA ALA A 202 10.42 41.19 53.68
C ALA A 202 9.29 42.16 54.09
N GLU A 203 8.54 42.71 53.13
CA GLU A 203 7.65 43.85 53.36
C GLU A 203 6.17 43.55 53.06
N PRO A 204 5.23 44.22 53.76
CA PRO A 204 3.81 44.10 53.46
C PRO A 204 3.50 44.64 52.05
N VAL A 205 2.67 43.92 51.31
CA VAL A 205 2.17 44.38 50.00
C VAL A 205 1.29 45.63 50.23
N PRO A 206 1.57 46.77 49.58
CA PRO A 206 0.80 48.00 49.78
C PRO A 206 -0.58 47.92 49.11
N ASP A 207 -1.56 48.63 49.68
CA ASP A 207 -2.93 48.68 49.17
C ASP A 207 -2.99 49.05 47.68
N GLU A 208 -3.86 48.38 46.92
CA GLU A 208 -4.05 48.59 45.48
C GLU A 208 -4.32 50.07 45.13
N GLY A 209 -5.03 50.79 46.01
CA GLY A 209 -5.29 52.22 45.88
C GLY A 209 -4.04 53.12 45.95
N VAL A 210 -2.98 52.71 46.65
CA VAL A 210 -1.68 53.42 46.69
C VAL A 210 -0.95 53.25 45.36
N ILE A 211 -0.94 52.02 44.82
CA ILE A 211 -0.31 51.71 43.53
C ILE A 211 -1.06 52.43 42.39
N ALA A 212 -2.40 52.39 42.40
CA ALA A 212 -3.24 53.12 41.44
C ALA A 212 -3.05 54.64 41.53
N LEU A 213 -2.89 55.20 42.74
CA LEU A 213 -2.56 56.61 42.93
C LEU A 213 -1.17 56.97 42.39
N ALA A 214 -0.18 56.07 42.53
CA ALA A 214 1.16 56.25 41.97
C ALA A 214 1.12 56.25 40.43
N VAL A 215 0.45 55.27 39.80
CA VAL A 215 0.25 55.23 38.32
C VAL A 215 -0.39 56.54 37.81
N LYS A 216 -1.41 57.05 38.53
CA LYS A 216 -2.08 58.30 38.19
C LYS A 216 -1.19 59.54 38.38
N LYS A 217 -0.34 59.58 39.41
CA LYS A 217 0.59 60.70 39.67
C LYS A 217 1.82 60.70 38.76
N LEU A 218 2.31 59.53 38.36
CA LEU A 218 3.47 59.35 37.49
C LEU A 218 3.14 59.47 36.00
N GLY A 219 1.87 59.69 35.63
CA GLY A 219 1.44 59.81 34.23
C GLY A 219 1.46 58.49 33.45
N LEU A 220 1.59 57.35 34.15
CA LEU A 220 1.71 56.01 33.55
C LEU A 220 0.34 55.38 33.18
N ALA A 221 -0.75 56.09 33.43
CA ALA A 221 -2.11 55.64 33.11
C ALA A 221 -2.26 55.32 31.61
N GLY A 222 -2.61 54.07 31.30
CA GLY A 222 -2.72 53.55 29.93
C GLY A 222 -1.50 52.75 29.47
N LYS A 223 -0.31 52.98 30.02
CA LYS A 223 0.88 52.12 29.84
C LYS A 223 0.97 51.04 30.92
N VAL A 224 0.59 51.40 32.15
CA VAL A 224 0.42 50.48 33.27
C VAL A 224 -1.05 50.48 33.68
N ILE A 225 -1.61 49.29 33.82
CA ILE A 225 -3.00 49.04 34.24
C ILE A 225 -2.93 48.25 35.54
N VAL A 226 -3.68 48.69 36.55
CA VAL A 226 -3.72 48.08 37.88
C VAL A 226 -5.19 47.88 38.25
N GLY A 227 -5.54 46.66 38.67
CA GLY A 227 -6.91 46.31 39.01
C GLY A 227 -7.06 44.89 39.50
N GLN A 228 -7.93 44.68 40.50
CA GLN A 228 -8.38 43.37 40.97
C GLN A 228 -7.23 42.45 41.44
N GLY A 229 -6.20 43.02 42.08
CA GLY A 229 -5.02 42.27 42.52
C GLY A 229 -3.98 41.98 41.43
N TYR A 230 -4.11 42.54 40.22
CA TYR A 230 -3.14 42.38 39.12
C TYR A 230 -2.55 43.72 38.65
N ILE A 231 -1.31 43.67 38.17
CA ILE A 231 -0.66 44.72 37.37
C ILE A 231 -0.37 44.15 35.97
N PHE A 232 -0.69 44.93 34.95
CA PHE A 232 -0.28 44.73 33.57
C PHE A 232 0.50 45.95 33.07
N ALA A 233 1.56 45.70 32.32
CA ALA A 233 2.22 46.70 31.47
C ALA A 233 2.78 46.00 30.24
N GLU A 234 2.92 46.75 29.14
CA GLU A 234 3.48 46.25 27.87
C GLU A 234 4.94 45.80 28.05
N GLU A 235 5.71 46.58 28.82
CA GLU A 235 7.10 46.29 29.20
C GLU A 235 7.17 45.90 30.69
N LYS A 236 7.91 44.83 31.02
CA LYS A 236 8.04 44.32 32.40
C LYS A 236 8.78 45.30 33.31
N GLU A 237 9.74 46.02 32.77
CA GLU A 237 10.62 46.94 33.49
C GLU A 237 9.84 48.11 34.10
N LEU A 238 8.84 48.65 33.38
CA LEU A 238 7.92 49.68 33.88
C LEU A 238 7.15 49.26 35.14
N VAL A 239 6.84 47.96 35.31
CA VAL A 239 6.22 47.44 36.54
C VAL A 239 7.22 47.52 37.69
N GLU A 240 8.47 47.12 37.46
CA GLU A 240 9.47 47.13 38.52
C GLU A 240 9.88 48.54 38.93
N GLU A 241 10.01 49.48 37.98
CA GLU A 241 10.26 50.90 38.26
C GLU A 241 9.10 51.54 39.02
N LEU A 242 7.85 51.21 38.68
CA LEU A 242 6.67 51.63 39.44
C LEU A 242 6.76 51.14 40.89
N LEU A 243 7.00 49.84 41.10
CA LEU A 243 7.03 49.26 42.44
C LEU A 243 8.22 49.78 43.27
N LYS A 244 9.41 49.97 42.66
CA LYS A 244 10.57 50.62 43.29
C LYS A 244 10.27 52.07 43.69
N THR A 245 9.51 52.80 42.88
CA THR A 245 9.08 54.19 43.16
C THR A 245 8.00 54.26 44.24
N VAL A 246 7.04 53.33 44.23
CA VAL A 246 6.03 53.17 45.31
C VAL A 246 6.74 52.86 46.62
N TYR A 247 7.66 51.90 46.63
CA TYR A 247 8.47 51.55 47.80
C TYR A 247 9.20 52.77 48.38
N LEU A 248 10.01 53.47 47.57
CA LEU A 248 10.74 54.66 47.99
C LEU A 248 9.81 55.74 48.58
N SER A 249 8.61 55.92 48.00
CA SER A 249 7.60 56.86 48.52
C SER A 249 6.96 56.46 49.85
N LEU A 250 7.02 55.16 50.21
CA LEU A 250 6.59 54.64 51.50
C LEU A 250 7.73 54.75 52.53
N SER A 251 8.97 54.38 52.19
CA SER A 251 10.14 54.52 53.09
C SER A 251 10.32 55.97 53.56
N ILE A 252 10.29 56.94 52.63
CA ILE A 252 10.38 58.38 52.94
C ILE A 252 9.22 58.85 53.83
N LYS A 253 8.05 58.20 53.76
CA LYS A 253 6.89 58.51 54.60
C LYS A 253 7.01 57.90 56.01
N GLU A 254 7.80 56.85 56.20
CA GLU A 254 8.07 56.26 57.52
C GLU A 254 9.24 56.94 58.24
N GLU A 255 10.24 57.46 57.51
CA GLU A 255 11.35 58.26 58.09
C GLU A 255 10.90 59.63 58.62
N LEU A 256 9.76 60.17 58.17
CA LEU A 256 9.22 61.43 58.68
C LEU A 256 8.56 61.25 60.07
N PRO A 257 9.06 61.91 61.12
CA PRO A 257 8.55 61.71 62.49
C PRO A 257 7.11 62.18 62.64
N LYS A 258 6.25 61.29 63.13
CA LYS A 258 4.82 61.55 63.36
C LYS A 258 4.64 62.69 64.38
N PRO A 259 3.92 63.78 64.05
CA PRO A 259 3.59 64.83 65.03
C PRO A 259 2.70 64.27 66.16
N PRO A 260 2.79 64.86 67.37
CA PRO A 260 2.20 64.27 68.58
C PRO A 260 0.67 64.32 68.61
N LYS A 261 0.05 63.34 69.28
CA LYS A 261 -1.39 63.28 69.55
C LYS A 261 -1.80 64.20 70.72
N PRO A 262 -2.86 65.02 70.58
CA PRO A 262 -3.64 65.56 71.70
C PRO A 262 -4.43 64.47 72.46
N PRO A 263 -5.01 64.76 73.65
CA PRO A 263 -5.34 63.75 74.66
C PRO A 263 -6.74 63.12 74.57
N VAL A 264 -6.97 62.15 75.47
CA VAL A 264 -8.24 61.44 75.70
C VAL A 264 -9.01 62.08 76.85
N GLU A 265 -10.34 62.15 76.72
CA GLU A 265 -11.29 62.22 77.84
C GLU A 265 -12.27 61.03 77.75
N GLU A 266 -12.63 60.42 78.88
CA GLU A 266 -13.60 59.31 78.97
C GLU A 266 -14.88 59.72 79.76
N PRO A 267 -15.85 58.85 80.14
CA PRO A 267 -17.22 59.03 79.64
C PRO A 267 -18.32 58.97 80.74
N PRO A 268 -19.62 58.96 80.36
CA PRO A 268 -20.69 58.50 81.24
C PRO A 268 -21.58 57.39 80.64
N LYS A 269 -21.27 56.14 81.04
CA LYS A 269 -22.19 55.06 81.50
C LYS A 269 -23.65 54.93 80.97
N THR A 270 -23.87 53.83 80.24
CA THR A 270 -24.93 52.78 80.43
C THR A 270 -26.42 53.13 80.60
N LEU A 271 -27.31 52.48 79.82
CA LEU A 271 -28.20 51.36 80.26
C LEU A 271 -29.10 50.82 79.10
N GLU A 272 -29.54 49.57 79.20
CA GLU A 272 -30.45 48.84 78.25
C GLU A 272 -31.95 48.97 78.66
N PRO A 273 -32.99 48.31 78.06
CA PRO A 273 -33.06 47.25 77.00
C PRO A 273 -34.17 47.55 75.92
N LYS A 274 -34.99 46.67 75.26
CA LYS A 274 -35.45 45.26 75.46
C LYS A 274 -36.13 44.61 74.22
N ARG A 275 -36.45 43.31 74.37
CA ARG A 275 -37.28 42.32 73.62
C ARG A 275 -38.52 42.86 72.83
N SER A 276 -39.11 42.15 71.85
CA SER A 276 -39.33 40.67 71.74
C SER A 276 -39.56 40.06 70.33
N GLU A 277 -39.18 38.79 70.18
CA GLU A 277 -39.60 37.77 69.18
C GLU A 277 -40.87 37.00 69.69
N PRO A 278 -41.45 35.93 69.06
CA PRO A 278 -40.94 35.08 67.96
C PRO A 278 -41.94 34.52 66.89
N GLU A 279 -41.35 33.78 65.95
CA GLU A 279 -41.78 32.56 65.22
C GLU A 279 -43.25 32.06 65.22
N VAL A 280 -43.71 31.60 64.04
CA VAL A 280 -44.16 30.20 63.80
C VAL A 280 -43.65 29.74 62.42
N VAL A 281 -43.32 28.47 62.26
CA VAL A 281 -42.90 27.79 61.02
C VAL A 281 -43.80 26.58 60.80
N GLU A 282 -44.16 26.23 59.56
CA GLU A 282 -44.27 24.81 59.19
C GLU A 282 -44.15 24.52 57.68
N ASN A 283 -43.78 23.27 57.39
CA ASN A 283 -43.24 22.80 56.11
C ASN A 283 -44.28 22.15 55.18
N ALA A 284 -43.93 21.97 53.92
CA ALA A 284 -44.40 20.83 53.13
C ALA A 284 -43.31 20.40 52.13
N GLU A 285 -42.90 19.12 52.18
CA GLU A 285 -42.02 18.51 51.18
C GLU A 285 -42.81 18.05 49.95
N VAL A 286 -42.26 18.19 48.75
CA VAL A 286 -42.60 17.35 47.59
C VAL A 286 -41.30 16.95 46.89
N LYS A 287 -41.24 15.72 46.37
CA LYS A 287 -40.04 15.08 45.80
C LYS A 287 -39.92 15.28 44.28
N PRO A 288 -38.74 15.03 43.68
CA PRO A 288 -38.55 15.07 42.23
C PRO A 288 -39.34 13.96 41.50
N GLU A 289 -39.25 13.97 40.17
CA GLU A 289 -39.95 13.11 39.20
C GLU A 289 -41.42 13.52 38.93
N ASP A 290 -41.60 14.55 38.10
CA ASP A 290 -42.57 14.51 36.99
C ASP A 290 -42.33 15.64 35.96
N ILE A 291 -42.81 15.44 34.73
CA ILE A 291 -42.61 16.31 33.53
C ILE A 291 -41.21 16.20 32.88
N GLU A 292 -40.83 14.98 32.49
CA GLU A 292 -40.24 14.81 31.15
C GLU A 292 -41.32 15.18 30.11
N GLY A 293 -41.23 16.37 29.51
CA GLY A 293 -42.33 16.83 28.63
C GLY A 293 -42.03 17.97 27.66
N LEU A 294 -40.90 18.70 27.81
CA LEU A 294 -40.52 19.77 26.88
C LEU A 294 -39.54 19.25 25.81
N LEU A 295 -40.15 18.54 24.85
CA LEU A 295 -39.82 18.48 23.42
C LEU A 295 -38.65 19.41 23.00
N LYS A 296 -37.50 18.89 22.55
CA LYS A 296 -37.31 18.24 21.23
C LYS A 296 -38.16 18.86 20.12
N GLY A 297 -37.60 19.85 19.42
CA GLY A 297 -38.03 20.20 18.06
C GLY A 297 -38.46 21.64 17.83
N LEU A 298 -37.50 22.58 17.87
CA LEU A 298 -37.43 23.76 17.01
C LEU A 298 -35.98 24.27 16.97
#